data_AF-A0A7C7E2W6-F1
#
_entry.id   AF-A0A7C7E2W6-F1
#
_cell.length_a   1.000
_cell.length_b   1.000
_cell.length_c   1.000
_cell.angle_alpha   90.00
_cell.angle_beta   90.00
_cell.angle_gamma   90.00
#
_symmetry.space_group_name_H-M   'P 1'
#
loop_
_entity.id
_entity.type
_entity.pdbx_description
1 polymer ?
#
loop_
_entity_poly.entity_id
_entity_poly.type
_entity_poly.pdbx_seq_one_letter_code
_entity_poly.pdbx_strand_id
1 'polypeptide(L)'
;MVICPECGTYVKERSMFCYNCGRPVKDDWVHVDDEIEEETFGIALSDLDEYSQTGGKKQIEDDGIKLRKAIELVIKDPAIPEDAKIGAIIHMTALLCAIIAVQPLPFADVIVLTPIQVGMVTAMSRVMGDPVGDSGAKEIIAHVLGVVGWGVLAQHAILGLYKAGLPYIAGVTTIPLVYAATVGLGYAAKAVLEARRNDQTITQDEIKRIRKEAEAKARKEKRDWSIQSMKEEFKKQILEAEAYQKYLDVLHKNQVDGLNAKIAELTKGKEEYEQFAEELLSDLEKVEEKLKSGVGEADYNDYNELYNEKTQIELKLQESDRKLKQVEQEKAELEKDRERRIATRREKIEKRFAYLYPSVKVSHHRVYKTMAGMSDDDVIAIEKQISELHHDAEKANWRNQIQGTKVREIGCRDDLRLYVSFADSGYVIEEVGTKSTQDKDIRRLKDRCSV
;
A
#
# COMPACT_ATOMS: atom_id res chain seq x y z
N MET A 1 -31.51 -11.05 9.73
CA MET A 1 -31.74 -11.79 8.44
C MET A 1 -31.81 -13.31 8.68
N VAL A 2 -32.41 -14.12 7.78
CA VAL A 2 -32.47 -15.61 7.94
C VAL A 2 -31.73 -16.37 6.84
N ILE A 3 -31.10 -17.50 7.16
CA ILE A 3 -30.36 -18.31 6.17
C ILE A 3 -31.25 -19.43 5.63
N CYS A 4 -31.38 -19.53 4.29
CA CYS A 4 -32.11 -20.60 3.64
C CYS A 4 -31.44 -21.97 3.88
N PRO A 5 -32.09 -22.96 4.52
CA PRO A 5 -31.49 -24.26 4.80
C PRO A 5 -31.19 -25.09 3.54
N GLU A 6 -31.84 -24.75 2.42
CA GLU A 6 -31.74 -25.51 1.17
C GLU A 6 -30.62 -24.98 0.25
N CYS A 7 -30.37 -23.68 0.23
CA CYS A 7 -29.36 -23.08 -0.66
C CYS A 7 -28.37 -22.12 0.03
N GLY A 8 -28.51 -21.87 1.33
CA GLY A 8 -27.58 -21.03 2.10
C GLY A 8 -27.69 -19.53 1.82
N THR A 9 -28.63 -19.08 0.98
CA THR A 9 -28.84 -17.66 0.71
C THR A 9 -29.41 -16.95 1.94
N TYR A 10 -28.84 -15.79 2.27
CA TYR A 10 -29.42 -14.86 3.23
C TYR A 10 -30.72 -14.31 2.66
N VAL A 11 -31.81 -14.45 3.40
CA VAL A 11 -33.13 -14.00 2.99
C VAL A 11 -33.59 -12.93 3.97
N LYS A 12 -34.06 -11.80 3.45
CA LYS A 12 -34.64 -10.74 4.30
C LYS A 12 -35.84 -11.32 5.04
N GLU A 13 -35.96 -11.04 6.34
CA GLU A 13 -36.96 -11.66 7.24
C GLU A 13 -38.42 -11.53 6.77
N ARG A 14 -38.73 -10.52 5.95
CA ARG A 14 -40.08 -10.30 5.39
C ARG A 14 -40.31 -10.95 4.02
N SER A 15 -39.36 -11.70 3.49
CA SER A 15 -39.51 -12.36 2.18
C SER A 15 -40.34 -13.62 2.34
N MET A 16 -41.35 -13.81 1.49
CA MET A 16 -42.16 -15.05 1.51
C MET A 16 -41.39 -16.26 0.97
N PHE A 17 -40.42 -16.04 0.08
CA PHE A 17 -39.61 -17.08 -0.54
C PHE A 17 -38.13 -16.67 -0.58
N CYS A 18 -37.25 -17.67 -0.53
CA CYS A 18 -35.85 -17.51 -0.85
C CYS A 18 -35.71 -17.12 -2.33
N TYR A 19 -35.16 -15.95 -2.60
CA TYR A 19 -35.02 -15.42 -3.96
C TYR A 19 -34.00 -16.19 -4.83
N ASN A 20 -33.18 -17.06 -4.23
CA ASN A 20 -32.25 -17.93 -4.97
C ASN A 20 -32.88 -19.28 -5.36
N CYS A 21 -33.47 -20.03 -4.43
CA CYS A 21 -33.99 -21.38 -4.70
C CYS A 21 -35.53 -21.52 -4.69
N GLY A 22 -36.27 -20.44 -4.40
CA GLY A 22 -37.74 -20.45 -4.37
C GLY A 22 -38.37 -21.12 -3.14
N ARG A 23 -37.57 -21.58 -2.16
CA ARG A 23 -38.09 -22.21 -0.95
C ARG A 23 -38.87 -21.20 -0.09
N PRO A 24 -40.09 -21.52 0.40
CA PRO A 24 -40.83 -20.64 1.30
C PRO A 24 -40.09 -20.47 2.62
N VAL A 25 -40.00 -19.21 3.08
CA VAL A 25 -39.37 -18.85 4.36
C VAL A 25 -40.26 -19.35 5.50
N LYS A 26 -39.65 -19.95 6.53
CA LYS A 26 -40.33 -20.47 7.71
C LYS A 26 -39.70 -19.91 8.99
N ASP A 27 -40.50 -19.86 10.06
CA ASP A 27 -40.09 -19.33 11.38
C ASP A 27 -38.99 -20.16 12.07
N ASP A 28 -38.67 -21.35 11.55
CA ASP A 28 -37.63 -22.24 12.07
C ASP A 28 -36.25 -22.04 11.41
N TRP A 29 -36.10 -21.05 10.54
CA TRP A 29 -34.81 -20.76 9.89
C TRP A 29 -33.85 -20.08 10.87
N VAL A 30 -32.56 -20.37 10.73
CA VAL A 30 -31.52 -19.81 11.60
C VAL A 30 -31.47 -18.30 11.39
N HIS A 31 -31.77 -17.56 12.47
CA HIS A 31 -31.65 -16.11 12.54
C HIS A 31 -30.18 -15.72 12.73
N VAL A 32 -29.78 -14.69 12.02
CA VAL A 32 -28.48 -14.04 12.20
C VAL A 32 -28.76 -12.72 12.90
N ASP A 33 -28.29 -12.59 14.14
CA ASP A 33 -28.45 -11.39 14.95
C ASP A 33 -27.57 -10.26 14.37
N ASP A 34 -28.18 -9.10 14.14
CA ASP A 34 -27.62 -7.94 13.42
C ASP A 34 -26.77 -7.02 14.34
N GLU A 35 -26.02 -7.55 15.31
CA GLU A 35 -24.97 -6.77 15.98
C GLU A 35 -23.62 -7.10 15.34
N ILE A 36 -23.19 -6.23 14.42
CA ILE A 36 -21.80 -5.78 14.12
C ILE A 36 -21.85 -5.08 12.75
N GLU A 37 -22.40 -3.88 12.74
CA GLU A 37 -22.08 -2.85 11.76
C GLU A 37 -21.62 -1.63 12.55
N GLU A 38 -20.29 -1.45 12.67
CA GLU A 38 -19.63 -0.16 12.42
C GLU A 38 -18.10 -0.25 12.67
N GLU A 39 -17.39 0.19 11.63
CA GLU A 39 -16.04 0.75 11.60
C GLU A 39 -14.80 -0.13 11.86
N THR A 40 -13.90 -0.06 10.87
CA THR A 40 -12.50 -0.51 10.82
C THR A 40 -12.20 -2.01 10.67
N PHE A 41 -11.82 -2.39 9.44
CA PHE A 41 -11.16 -3.65 9.06
C PHE A 41 -11.93 -4.92 9.45
N GLY A 42 -12.92 -5.31 8.63
CA GLY A 42 -13.68 -6.56 8.72
C GLY A 42 -12.88 -7.86 8.49
N ILE A 43 -11.80 -8.05 9.25
CA ILE A 43 -11.37 -9.39 9.69
C ILE A 43 -11.97 -9.50 11.09
N ALA A 44 -13.14 -10.12 11.20
CA ALA A 44 -13.75 -10.44 12.49
C ALA A 44 -12.86 -11.47 13.21
N LEU A 45 -11.84 -10.96 13.90
CA LEU A 45 -11.08 -11.65 14.95
C LEU A 45 -11.80 -11.54 16.29
N SER A 46 -12.81 -10.67 16.42
CA SER A 46 -13.67 -10.59 17.61
C SER A 46 -14.33 -11.94 17.93
N ASP A 47 -14.57 -12.76 16.92
CA ASP A 47 -15.16 -14.10 17.10
C ASP A 47 -14.13 -15.13 17.61
N LEU A 48 -12.83 -14.77 17.68
CA LEU A 48 -11.78 -15.57 18.31
C LEU A 48 -11.58 -15.22 19.79
N ASP A 49 -12.05 -14.06 20.25
CA ASP A 49 -11.91 -13.61 21.64
C ASP A 49 -12.79 -14.44 22.60
N GLU A 50 -13.91 -14.97 22.14
CA GLU A 50 -14.90 -15.65 22.97
C GLU A 50 -14.56 -17.12 23.32
N TYR A 51 -13.40 -17.63 22.88
CA TYR A 51 -13.06 -19.06 22.96
C TYR A 51 -11.75 -19.38 23.70
N SER A 52 -11.26 -18.48 24.55
CA SER A 52 -9.98 -18.59 25.24
C SER A 52 -9.98 -19.61 26.40
N GLN A 53 -9.52 -20.83 26.13
CA GLN A 53 -8.91 -21.75 27.12
C GLN A 53 -8.31 -22.99 26.41
N THR A 54 -6.99 -22.94 26.13
CA THR A 54 -5.99 -24.02 25.89
C THR A 54 -4.87 -23.54 24.95
N GLY A 55 -3.61 -23.95 25.20
CA GLY A 55 -2.39 -23.40 24.57
C GLY A 55 -2.23 -23.57 23.04
N GLY A 56 -3.04 -24.42 22.39
CA GLY A 56 -3.06 -24.55 20.93
C GLY A 56 -3.73 -23.37 20.20
N LYS A 57 -4.64 -22.64 20.86
CA LYS A 57 -5.42 -21.54 20.26
C LYS A 57 -4.60 -20.25 20.10
N LYS A 58 -3.73 -19.93 21.07
CA LYS A 58 -2.86 -18.74 21.03
C LYS A 58 -1.90 -18.74 19.83
N GLN A 59 -1.36 -19.90 19.48
CA GLN A 59 -0.47 -20.03 18.30
C GLN A 59 -1.21 -19.75 16.98
N ILE A 60 -2.48 -20.18 16.87
CA ILE A 60 -3.32 -19.93 15.69
C ILE A 60 -3.61 -18.45 15.54
N GLU A 61 -3.93 -17.79 16.65
CA GLU A 61 -4.15 -16.34 16.72
C GLU A 61 -2.89 -15.57 16.29
N ASP A 62 -1.72 -15.91 16.85
CA ASP A 62 -0.43 -15.32 16.48
C ASP A 62 -0.11 -15.50 14.99
N ASP A 63 -0.36 -16.69 14.44
CA ASP A 63 -0.11 -16.98 13.03
C ASP A 63 -1.13 -16.30 12.10
N GLY A 64 -2.37 -16.10 12.55
CA GLY A 64 -3.39 -15.29 11.89
C GLY A 64 -3.02 -13.81 11.83
N ILE A 65 -2.49 -13.25 12.93
CA ILE A 65 -1.97 -11.87 12.99
C ILE A 65 -0.79 -11.70 12.01
N LYS A 66 0.15 -12.66 11.99
CA LYS A 66 1.27 -12.63 11.03
C LYS A 66 0.79 -12.69 9.59
N LEU A 67 -0.17 -13.58 9.28
CA LEU A 67 -0.77 -13.67 7.95
C LEU A 67 -1.37 -12.32 7.53
N ARG A 68 -2.17 -11.70 8.40
CA ARG A 68 -2.78 -10.40 8.11
C ARG A 68 -1.73 -9.33 7.83
N LYS A 69 -0.67 -9.26 8.64
CA LYS A 69 0.41 -8.29 8.46
C LYS A 69 1.14 -8.52 7.13
N ALA A 70 1.45 -9.78 6.79
CA ALA A 70 2.12 -10.11 5.54
C ALA A 70 1.24 -9.82 4.32
N ILE A 71 -0.05 -10.15 4.38
CA ILE A 71 -1.02 -9.79 3.34
C ILE A 71 -1.05 -8.28 3.14
N GLU A 72 -1.11 -7.48 4.21
CA GLU A 72 -1.12 -6.01 4.09
C GLU A 72 0.15 -5.48 3.42
N LEU A 73 1.30 -6.06 3.74
CA LEU A 73 2.58 -5.71 3.10
C LEU A 73 2.58 -6.09 1.62
N VAL A 74 2.08 -7.28 1.27
CA VAL A 74 1.94 -7.72 -0.13
C VAL A 74 1.00 -6.80 -0.90
N ILE A 75 -0.13 -6.39 -0.31
CA ILE A 75 -1.08 -5.46 -0.95
C ILE A 75 -0.40 -4.12 -1.25
N LYS A 76 0.39 -3.60 -0.30
CA LYS A 76 1.06 -2.30 -0.41
C LYS A 76 2.29 -2.33 -1.32
N ASP A 77 2.93 -3.47 -1.52
CA ASP A 77 4.16 -3.55 -2.32
C ASP A 77 3.86 -3.24 -3.81
N PRO A 78 4.38 -2.13 -4.37
CA PRO A 78 4.19 -1.79 -5.78
C PRO A 78 4.93 -2.75 -6.72
N ALA A 79 5.93 -3.49 -6.23
CA ALA A 79 6.72 -4.43 -7.04
C ALA A 79 5.95 -5.68 -7.43
N ILE A 80 4.83 -5.97 -6.77
CA ILE A 80 4.06 -7.18 -6.99
C ILE A 80 2.89 -6.83 -7.94
N PRO A 81 2.80 -7.43 -9.13
CA PRO A 81 1.64 -7.27 -10.00
C PRO A 81 0.34 -7.72 -9.32
N GLU A 82 -0.80 -7.15 -9.75
CA GLU A 82 -2.13 -7.47 -9.20
C GLU A 82 -2.40 -8.98 -9.11
N ASP A 83 -2.20 -9.71 -10.21
CA ASP A 83 -2.42 -11.16 -10.26
C ASP A 83 -1.48 -11.94 -9.33
N ALA A 84 -0.23 -11.47 -9.17
CA ALA A 84 0.73 -12.06 -8.26
C ALA A 84 0.37 -11.79 -6.80
N LYS A 85 -0.19 -10.61 -6.47
CA LYS A 85 -0.73 -10.31 -5.13
C LYS A 85 -1.86 -11.26 -4.77
N ILE A 86 -2.80 -11.46 -5.69
CA ILE A 86 -3.91 -12.40 -5.50
C ILE A 86 -3.38 -13.82 -5.28
N GLY A 87 -2.44 -14.27 -6.12
CA GLY A 87 -1.81 -15.58 -5.97
C GLY A 87 -1.12 -15.75 -4.61
N ALA A 88 -0.37 -14.75 -4.15
CA ALA A 88 0.29 -14.76 -2.85
C ALA A 88 -0.69 -14.80 -1.67
N ILE A 89 -1.78 -14.01 -1.74
CA ILE A 89 -2.85 -14.02 -0.73
C ILE A 89 -3.49 -15.42 -0.61
N ILE A 90 -3.86 -16.02 -1.74
CA ILE A 90 -4.44 -17.37 -1.78
C ILE A 90 -3.46 -18.39 -1.21
N HIS A 91 -2.19 -18.31 -1.64
CA HIS A 91 -1.16 -19.25 -1.25
C HIS A 91 -0.87 -19.20 0.27
N MET A 92 -0.62 -18.00 0.82
CA MET A 92 -0.36 -17.84 2.26
C MET A 92 -1.54 -18.30 3.12
N THR A 93 -2.78 -17.99 2.68
CA THR A 93 -4.00 -18.43 3.34
C THR A 93 -4.12 -19.96 3.31
N ALA A 94 -3.89 -20.58 2.16
CA ALA A 94 -3.92 -22.03 1.99
C ALA A 94 -2.86 -22.75 2.83
N LEU A 95 -1.65 -22.19 2.94
CA LEU A 95 -0.61 -22.69 3.84
C LEU A 95 -1.09 -22.70 5.30
N LEU A 96 -1.64 -21.58 5.77
CA LEU A 96 -2.13 -21.46 7.16
C LEU A 96 -3.30 -22.41 7.42
N CYS A 97 -4.29 -22.47 6.53
CA CYS A 97 -5.42 -23.38 6.65
C CYS A 97 -4.97 -24.85 6.71
N ALA A 98 -4.00 -25.24 5.88
CA ALA A 98 -3.45 -26.59 5.89
C ALA A 98 -2.67 -26.92 7.17
N ILE A 99 -1.95 -25.94 7.75
CA ILE A 99 -1.25 -26.08 9.04
C ILE A 99 -2.26 -26.30 10.18
N ILE A 100 -3.31 -25.47 10.23
CA ILE A 100 -4.38 -25.55 11.25
C ILE A 100 -5.12 -26.89 11.13
N ALA A 101 -5.39 -27.34 9.91
CA ALA A 101 -6.13 -28.57 9.66
C ALA A 101 -5.45 -29.84 10.20
N VAL A 102 -4.15 -29.82 10.55
CA VAL A 102 -3.50 -30.96 11.21
C VAL A 102 -3.88 -31.06 12.68
N GLN A 103 -4.22 -29.94 13.32
CA GLN A 103 -4.49 -29.90 14.76
C GLN A 103 -5.76 -30.69 15.11
N PRO A 104 -5.81 -31.33 16.29
CA PRO A 104 -6.99 -32.07 16.77
C PRO A 104 -8.03 -31.09 17.31
N LEU A 105 -8.72 -30.38 16.42
CA LEU A 105 -9.77 -29.41 16.76
C LEU A 105 -11.12 -29.91 16.22
N PRO A 106 -12.11 -30.21 17.08
CA PRO A 106 -13.45 -30.54 16.62
C PRO A 106 -14.08 -29.31 15.96
N PHE A 107 -14.70 -29.47 14.79
CA PHE A 107 -15.38 -28.39 14.05
C PHE A 107 -14.50 -27.18 13.65
N ALA A 108 -13.18 -27.38 13.53
CA ALA A 108 -12.21 -26.33 13.21
C ALA A 108 -12.50 -25.55 11.91
N ASP A 109 -13.12 -26.22 10.94
CA ASP A 109 -13.27 -25.68 9.58
C ASP A 109 -14.28 -24.52 9.50
N VAL A 110 -15.35 -24.57 10.28
CA VAL A 110 -16.37 -23.50 10.28
C VAL A 110 -15.94 -22.34 11.18
N ILE A 111 -15.42 -22.63 12.37
CA ILE A 111 -15.13 -21.60 13.38
C ILE A 111 -13.79 -20.89 13.10
N VAL A 112 -12.79 -21.59 12.58
CA VAL A 112 -11.43 -21.03 12.41
C VAL A 112 -11.07 -20.79 10.95
N LEU A 113 -11.28 -21.76 10.06
CA LEU A 113 -10.85 -21.61 8.65
C LEU A 113 -11.72 -20.64 7.87
N THR A 114 -13.04 -20.59 8.15
CA THR A 114 -13.96 -19.72 7.43
C THR A 114 -13.62 -18.23 7.62
N PRO A 115 -13.37 -17.70 8.83
CA PRO A 115 -12.90 -16.32 9.00
C PRO A 115 -11.60 -16.01 8.24
N ILE A 116 -10.64 -16.94 8.23
CA ILE A 116 -9.38 -16.80 7.49
C ILE A 116 -9.65 -16.70 5.97
N GLN A 117 -10.55 -17.53 5.44
CA GLN A 117 -10.95 -17.53 4.02
C GLN A 117 -11.76 -16.29 3.65
N VAL A 118 -12.59 -15.75 4.56
CA VAL A 118 -13.26 -14.45 4.37
C VAL A 118 -12.21 -13.34 4.29
N GLY A 119 -11.22 -13.33 5.19
CA GLY A 119 -10.10 -12.38 5.15
C GLY A 119 -9.31 -12.45 3.84
N MET A 120 -9.10 -13.64 3.30
CA MET A 120 -8.50 -13.85 1.98
C MET A 120 -9.30 -13.16 0.86
N VAL A 121 -10.63 -13.32 0.83
CA VAL A 121 -11.50 -12.69 -0.18
C VAL A 121 -11.55 -11.17 -0.01
N THR A 122 -11.65 -10.66 1.22
CA THR A 122 -11.57 -9.23 1.51
C THR A 122 -10.24 -8.64 1.02
N ALA A 123 -9.12 -9.33 1.25
CA ALA A 123 -7.81 -8.90 0.78
C ALA A 123 -7.71 -8.88 -0.76
N MET A 124 -8.22 -9.91 -1.44
CA MET A 124 -8.28 -9.93 -2.91
C MET A 124 -9.16 -8.82 -3.46
N SER A 125 -10.29 -8.53 -2.81
CA SER A 125 -11.17 -7.40 -3.17
C SER A 125 -10.41 -6.07 -3.16
N ARG A 126 -9.68 -5.78 -2.08
CA ARG A 126 -8.88 -4.55 -1.95
C ARG A 126 -7.83 -4.42 -3.06
N VAL A 127 -7.19 -5.53 -3.43
CA VAL A 127 -6.24 -5.56 -4.55
C VAL A 127 -6.92 -5.18 -5.88
N MET A 128 -8.19 -5.57 -6.05
CA MET A 128 -8.96 -5.37 -7.27
C MET A 128 -9.77 -4.06 -7.32
N GLY A 129 -9.61 -3.17 -6.33
CA GLY A 129 -10.36 -1.90 -6.27
C GLY A 129 -11.74 -2.01 -5.62
N ASP A 130 -11.91 -2.94 -4.68
CA ASP A 130 -13.12 -3.16 -3.89
C ASP A 130 -14.42 -3.46 -4.66
N PRO A 131 -14.42 -4.43 -5.60
CA PRO A 131 -15.61 -4.84 -6.35
C PRO A 131 -16.69 -5.56 -5.51
N VAL A 132 -16.41 -5.77 -4.23
CA VAL A 132 -17.33 -6.36 -3.24
C VAL A 132 -18.47 -5.39 -2.94
N GLY A 133 -18.21 -4.07 -2.93
CA GLY A 133 -19.22 -3.04 -2.64
C GLY A 133 -19.97 -3.30 -1.32
N ASP A 134 -21.29 -3.07 -1.32
CA ASP A 134 -22.18 -3.30 -0.17
C ASP A 134 -22.37 -4.81 0.16
N SER A 135 -22.08 -5.69 -0.81
CA SER A 135 -22.19 -7.14 -0.67
C SER A 135 -20.95 -7.72 -0.01
N GLY A 136 -20.93 -7.89 1.31
CA GLY A 136 -19.73 -8.29 2.06
C GLY A 136 -19.03 -9.57 1.56
N ALA A 137 -17.71 -9.70 1.79
CA ALA A 137 -16.91 -10.87 1.38
C ALA A 137 -17.47 -12.22 1.85
N LYS A 138 -18.21 -12.22 2.97
CA LYS A 138 -18.98 -13.37 3.47
C LYS A 138 -19.99 -13.88 2.44
N GLU A 139 -20.68 -12.99 1.71
CA GLU A 139 -21.65 -13.37 0.68
C GLU A 139 -20.97 -14.03 -0.52
N ILE A 140 -19.78 -13.59 -0.91
CA ILE A 140 -19.02 -14.22 -1.99
C ILE A 140 -18.60 -15.63 -1.59
N ILE A 141 -18.08 -15.80 -0.36
CA ILE A 141 -17.76 -17.11 0.19
C ILE A 141 -19.01 -17.99 0.24
N ALA A 142 -20.12 -17.49 0.78
CA ALA A 142 -21.39 -18.21 0.85
C ALA A 142 -21.93 -18.58 -0.54
N HIS A 143 -21.79 -17.69 -1.52
CA HIS A 143 -22.16 -17.96 -2.91
C HIS A 143 -21.31 -19.08 -3.48
N VAL A 144 -19.98 -18.99 -3.41
CA VAL A 144 -19.06 -20.02 -3.92
C VAL A 144 -19.29 -21.37 -3.22
N LEU A 145 -19.53 -21.37 -1.91
CA LEU A 145 -19.87 -22.58 -1.16
C LEU A 145 -21.24 -23.14 -1.54
N GLY A 146 -22.25 -22.28 -1.69
CA GLY A 146 -23.61 -22.65 -2.09
C GLY A 146 -23.69 -23.23 -3.51
N VAL A 147 -22.92 -22.68 -4.44
CA VAL A 147 -22.77 -23.18 -5.82
C VAL A 147 -22.32 -24.63 -5.84
N VAL A 148 -21.37 -24.94 -4.97
CA VAL A 148 -20.63 -26.19 -4.96
C VAL A 148 -21.38 -27.28 -4.17
N GLY A 149 -22.32 -26.87 -3.31
CA GLY A 149 -23.03 -27.75 -2.39
C GLY A 149 -22.15 -28.23 -1.24
N TRP A 150 -22.79 -28.88 -0.26
CA TRP A 150 -22.18 -29.44 0.95
C TRP A 150 -20.99 -30.40 0.72
N GLY A 151 -20.58 -30.72 -0.51
CA GLY A 151 -19.42 -31.58 -0.81
C GLY A 151 -18.08 -31.05 -0.25
N VAL A 152 -17.93 -29.73 -0.10
CA VAL A 152 -16.76 -29.11 0.59
C VAL A 152 -16.85 -29.35 2.08
N LEU A 153 -17.98 -29.00 2.70
CA LEU A 153 -18.23 -29.22 4.13
C LEU A 153 -18.22 -30.71 4.51
N ALA A 154 -18.66 -31.60 3.62
CA ALA A 154 -18.63 -33.05 3.80
C ALA A 154 -17.21 -33.62 3.72
N GLN A 155 -16.35 -33.09 2.85
CA GLN A 155 -14.92 -33.44 2.84
C GLN A 155 -14.20 -32.94 4.09
N HIS A 156 -14.60 -31.79 4.62
CA HIS A 156 -14.09 -31.24 5.89
C HIS A 156 -14.63 -32.03 7.11
N ALA A 157 -15.89 -32.49 7.07
CA ALA A 157 -16.53 -33.32 8.10
C ALA A 157 -16.03 -34.78 8.14
N ILE A 158 -15.71 -35.39 6.99
CA ILE A 158 -15.15 -36.76 6.91
C ILE A 158 -13.78 -36.85 7.60
N LEU A 159 -13.00 -35.77 7.62
CA LEU A 159 -11.72 -35.69 8.32
C LEU A 159 -11.88 -35.56 9.84
N GLY A 160 -12.97 -34.93 10.31
CA GLY A 160 -13.34 -34.89 11.72
C GLY A 160 -13.68 -36.28 12.30
N LEU A 161 -14.34 -37.14 11.51
CA LEU A 161 -14.69 -38.51 11.89
C LEU A 161 -13.49 -39.48 11.80
N TYR A 162 -12.55 -39.27 10.87
CA TYR A 162 -11.33 -40.10 10.75
C TYR A 162 -10.34 -39.91 11.92
N LYS A 163 -10.30 -38.72 12.51
CA LYS A 163 -9.34 -38.33 13.55
C LYS A 163 -9.66 -38.83 14.96
N ALA A 164 -10.87 -39.34 15.21
CA ALA A 164 -11.18 -40.02 16.47
C ALA A 164 -10.47 -41.39 16.58
N GLY A 165 -10.00 -41.98 15.47
CA GLY A 165 -9.40 -43.32 15.45
C GLY A 165 -7.90 -43.41 15.14
N LEU A 166 -7.32 -42.53 14.32
CA LEU A 166 -5.92 -42.64 13.83
C LEU A 166 -5.23 -41.27 13.63
N PRO A 167 -4.69 -40.65 14.69
CA PRO A 167 -4.15 -39.28 14.65
C PRO A 167 -2.90 -39.09 13.76
N TYR A 168 -2.15 -40.15 13.46
CA TYR A 168 -0.88 -40.04 12.71
C TYR A 168 -1.05 -40.17 11.18
N ILE A 169 -2.01 -40.95 10.70
CA ILE A 169 -2.27 -41.15 9.26
C ILE A 169 -3.06 -39.96 8.68
N ALA A 170 -3.83 -39.25 9.52
CA ALA A 170 -4.64 -38.12 9.12
C ALA A 170 -3.83 -36.93 8.58
N GLY A 171 -2.64 -36.63 9.11
CA GLY A 171 -1.86 -35.46 8.70
C GLY A 171 -1.40 -35.49 7.24
N VAL A 172 -0.94 -36.65 6.75
CA VAL A 172 -0.34 -36.82 5.42
C VAL A 172 -1.35 -36.62 4.29
N THR A 173 -2.61 -36.99 4.51
CA THR A 173 -3.68 -36.87 3.50
C THR A 173 -4.51 -35.59 3.66
N THR A 174 -4.56 -35.02 4.86
CA THR A 174 -5.34 -33.80 5.16
C THR A 174 -4.67 -32.53 4.63
N ILE A 175 -3.35 -32.38 4.78
CA ILE A 175 -2.62 -31.17 4.37
C ILE A 175 -2.82 -30.88 2.87
N PRO A 176 -2.56 -31.82 1.94
CA PRO A 176 -2.76 -31.56 0.51
C PRO A 176 -4.22 -31.27 0.15
N LEU A 177 -5.15 -31.92 0.85
CA LEU A 177 -6.58 -31.76 0.63
C LEU A 177 -7.06 -30.35 1.01
N VAL A 178 -6.73 -29.88 2.22
CA VAL A 178 -7.14 -28.55 2.71
C VAL A 178 -6.43 -27.43 1.96
N TYR A 179 -5.13 -27.59 1.68
CA TYR A 179 -4.40 -26.63 0.86
C TYR A 179 -5.05 -26.49 -0.52
N ALA A 180 -5.27 -27.60 -1.23
CA ALA A 180 -5.88 -27.57 -2.56
C ALA A 180 -7.28 -26.98 -2.53
N ALA A 181 -8.11 -27.37 -1.55
CA ALA A 181 -9.47 -26.84 -1.41
C ALA A 181 -9.47 -25.32 -1.17
N THR A 182 -8.55 -24.82 -0.33
CA THR A 182 -8.41 -23.38 -0.06
C THR A 182 -7.94 -22.63 -1.31
N VAL A 183 -7.00 -23.21 -2.08
CA VAL A 183 -6.58 -22.65 -3.37
C VAL A 183 -7.75 -22.60 -4.36
N GLY A 184 -8.51 -23.69 -4.47
CA GLY A 184 -9.69 -23.78 -5.32
C GLY A 184 -10.75 -22.74 -4.98
N LEU A 185 -11.05 -22.57 -3.69
CA LEU A 185 -11.97 -21.55 -3.18
C LEU A 185 -11.46 -20.14 -3.52
N GLY A 186 -10.17 -19.88 -3.31
CA GLY A 186 -9.54 -18.60 -3.62
C GLY A 186 -9.68 -18.20 -5.09
N TYR A 187 -9.35 -19.10 -6.02
CA TYR A 187 -9.47 -18.81 -7.46
C TYR A 187 -10.92 -18.73 -7.94
N ALA A 188 -11.84 -19.51 -7.35
CA ALA A 188 -13.26 -19.38 -7.64
C ALA A 188 -13.81 -18.02 -7.15
N ALA A 189 -13.42 -17.57 -5.96
CA ALA A 189 -13.76 -16.26 -5.45
C ALA A 189 -13.13 -15.14 -6.28
N LYS A 190 -11.87 -15.29 -6.73
CA LYS A 190 -11.22 -14.37 -7.69
C LYS A 190 -12.08 -14.19 -8.94
N ALA A 191 -12.55 -15.28 -9.53
CA ALA A 191 -13.37 -15.22 -10.74
C ALA A 191 -14.72 -14.49 -10.50
N VAL A 192 -15.34 -14.68 -9.33
CA VAL A 192 -16.54 -13.92 -8.93
C VAL A 192 -16.22 -12.43 -8.76
N LEU A 193 -15.10 -12.09 -8.12
CA LEU A 193 -14.65 -10.70 -7.95
C LEU A 193 -14.34 -10.04 -9.30
N GLU A 194 -13.72 -10.77 -10.23
CA GLU A 194 -13.40 -10.28 -11.58
C GLU A 194 -14.67 -10.01 -12.39
N ALA A 195 -15.64 -10.93 -12.33
CA ALA A 195 -16.94 -10.74 -12.95
C ALA A 195 -17.63 -9.48 -12.38
N ARG A 196 -17.68 -9.34 -11.05
CA ARG A 196 -18.27 -8.15 -10.39
C ARG A 196 -17.57 -6.86 -10.78
N ARG A 197 -16.23 -6.82 -10.79
CA ARG A 197 -15.45 -5.65 -11.20
C ARG A 197 -15.79 -5.17 -12.61
N ASN A 198 -16.20 -6.09 -13.48
CA ASN A 198 -16.54 -5.83 -14.87
C ASN A 198 -18.06 -5.74 -15.11
N ASP A 199 -18.88 -5.59 -14.07
CA ASP A 199 -20.35 -5.60 -14.13
C ASP A 199 -20.93 -6.85 -14.84
N GLN A 200 -20.25 -7.99 -14.67
CA GLN A 200 -20.60 -9.28 -15.24
C GLN A 200 -21.02 -10.27 -14.15
N THR A 201 -21.76 -11.30 -14.57
CA THR A 201 -22.09 -12.46 -13.72
C THR A 201 -21.37 -13.69 -14.22
N ILE A 202 -20.86 -14.52 -13.32
CA ILE A 202 -20.26 -15.82 -13.64
C ILE A 202 -21.25 -16.94 -13.36
N THR A 203 -21.30 -17.96 -14.23
CA THR A 203 -22.23 -19.08 -14.05
C THR A 203 -21.76 -20.06 -12.98
N GLN A 204 -22.72 -20.80 -12.42
CA GLN A 204 -22.48 -21.85 -11.42
C GLN A 204 -21.50 -22.93 -11.93
N ASP A 205 -21.62 -23.32 -13.20
CA ASP A 205 -20.77 -24.34 -13.81
C ASP A 205 -19.34 -23.83 -14.05
N GLU A 206 -19.18 -22.55 -14.38
CA GLU A 206 -17.86 -21.91 -14.49
C GLU A 206 -17.15 -21.82 -13.14
N ILE A 207 -17.85 -21.41 -12.08
CA ILE A 207 -17.32 -21.40 -10.71
C ILE A 207 -16.84 -22.81 -10.33
N LYS A 208 -17.66 -23.85 -10.58
CA LYS A 208 -17.29 -25.25 -10.31
C LYS A 208 -16.07 -25.70 -11.11
N ARG A 209 -15.98 -25.31 -12.38
CA ARG A 209 -14.87 -25.65 -13.27
C ARG A 209 -13.57 -25.02 -12.78
N ILE A 210 -13.56 -23.70 -12.57
CA ILE A 210 -12.38 -22.94 -12.10
C ILE A 210 -11.86 -23.52 -10.79
N ARG A 211 -12.76 -23.78 -9.83
CA ARG A 211 -12.40 -24.43 -8.56
C ARG A 211 -11.70 -25.77 -8.79
N LYS A 212 -12.33 -26.68 -9.54
CA LYS A 212 -11.79 -28.03 -9.78
C LYS A 212 -10.44 -28.00 -10.47
N GLU A 213 -10.27 -27.11 -11.44
CA GLU A 213 -9.00 -26.91 -12.15
C GLU A 213 -7.90 -26.40 -11.22
N ALA A 214 -8.20 -25.40 -10.40
CA ALA A 214 -7.28 -24.87 -9.39
C ALA A 214 -6.91 -25.91 -8.33
N GLU A 215 -7.87 -26.69 -7.82
CA GLU A 215 -7.61 -27.80 -6.89
C GLU A 215 -6.72 -28.87 -7.52
N ALA A 216 -7.03 -29.28 -8.76
CA ALA A 216 -6.27 -30.29 -9.46
C ALA A 216 -4.83 -29.82 -9.74
N LYS A 217 -4.65 -28.54 -10.08
CA LYS A 217 -3.33 -27.93 -10.24
C LYS A 217 -2.56 -27.94 -8.93
N ALA A 218 -3.17 -27.46 -7.84
CA ALA A 218 -2.55 -27.42 -6.51
C ALA A 218 -2.12 -28.82 -6.01
N ARG A 219 -2.92 -29.86 -6.27
CA ARG A 219 -2.57 -31.26 -5.91
C ARG A 219 -1.41 -31.84 -6.73
N LYS A 220 -1.25 -31.38 -7.97
CA LYS A 220 -0.19 -31.85 -8.89
C LYS A 220 1.15 -31.15 -8.65
N GLU A 221 1.18 -30.07 -7.87
CA GLU A 221 2.42 -29.42 -7.50
C GLU A 221 3.32 -30.41 -6.75
N LYS A 222 4.57 -30.55 -7.21
CA LYS A 222 5.60 -31.32 -6.52
C LYS A 222 6.03 -30.56 -5.28
N ARG A 223 5.39 -30.86 -4.15
CA ARG A 223 5.57 -30.20 -2.87
C ARG A 223 5.81 -31.24 -1.78
N ASP A 224 6.66 -30.91 -0.82
CA ASP A 224 6.71 -31.66 0.42
C ASP A 224 5.50 -31.28 1.28
N TRP A 225 4.57 -32.22 1.43
CA TRP A 225 3.34 -32.03 2.19
C TRP A 225 3.53 -32.27 3.69
N SER A 226 4.76 -32.43 4.16
CA SER A 226 5.05 -32.47 5.59
C SER A 226 4.63 -31.18 6.28
N ILE A 227 4.09 -31.28 7.50
CA ILE A 227 3.69 -30.11 8.30
C ILE A 227 4.87 -29.14 8.53
N GLN A 228 6.09 -29.67 8.61
CA GLN A 228 7.30 -28.87 8.79
C GLN A 228 7.59 -28.04 7.55
N SER A 229 7.53 -28.63 6.36
CA SER A 229 7.71 -27.90 5.10
C SER A 229 6.66 -26.80 4.92
N MET A 230 5.39 -27.09 5.24
CA MET A 230 4.31 -26.08 5.18
C MET A 230 4.58 -24.89 6.12
N LYS A 231 5.06 -25.16 7.35
CA LYS A 231 5.43 -24.11 8.31
C LYS A 231 6.63 -23.30 7.85
N GLU A 232 7.63 -23.95 7.27
CA GLU A 232 8.83 -23.28 6.74
C GLU A 232 8.48 -22.39 5.56
N GLU A 233 7.64 -22.86 4.65
CA GLU A 233 7.18 -22.05 3.51
C GLU A 233 6.28 -20.89 3.96
N PHE A 234 5.38 -21.13 4.91
CA PHE A 234 4.57 -20.05 5.48
C PHE A 234 5.48 -18.96 6.08
N LYS A 235 6.46 -19.36 6.91
CA LYS A 235 7.45 -18.42 7.46
C LYS A 235 8.24 -17.70 6.35
N LYS A 236 8.61 -18.40 5.28
CA LYS A 236 9.31 -17.81 4.14
C LYS A 236 8.47 -16.71 3.48
N GLN A 237 7.18 -16.97 3.23
CA GLN A 237 6.26 -15.97 2.68
C GLN A 237 6.13 -14.74 3.59
N ILE A 238 6.03 -14.94 4.92
CA ILE A 238 6.03 -13.83 5.88
C ILE A 238 7.33 -13.02 5.78
N LEU A 239 8.50 -13.68 5.74
CA LEU A 239 9.80 -13.01 5.66
C LEU A 239 10.00 -12.25 4.34
N GLU A 240 9.50 -12.80 3.22
CA GLU A 240 9.50 -12.13 1.93
C GLU A 240 8.66 -10.85 1.97
N ALA A 241 7.46 -10.89 2.57
CA ALA A 241 6.63 -9.71 2.77
C ALA A 241 7.30 -8.66 3.70
N GLU A 242 7.96 -9.10 4.78
CA GLU A 242 8.68 -8.23 5.71
C GLU A 242 9.90 -7.53 5.08
N ALA A 243 10.44 -8.04 3.98
CA ALA A 243 11.50 -7.36 3.24
C ALA A 243 11.02 -5.99 2.71
N TYR A 244 9.75 -5.88 2.32
CA TYR A 244 9.17 -4.61 1.90
C TYR A 244 9.01 -3.64 3.08
N GLN A 245 8.61 -4.11 4.27
CA GLN A 245 8.58 -3.28 5.47
C GLN A 245 9.96 -2.68 5.78
N LYS A 246 11.03 -3.49 5.70
CA LYS A 246 12.40 -3.00 5.92
C LYS A 246 12.79 -1.92 4.90
N TYR A 247 12.31 -2.01 3.67
CA TYR A 247 12.51 -0.96 2.67
C TYR A 247 11.75 0.32 3.04
N LEU A 248 10.49 0.22 3.46
CA LEU A 248 9.71 1.37 3.94
C LEU A 248 10.36 2.04 5.15
N ASP A 249 10.85 1.26 6.12
CA ASP A 249 11.53 1.79 7.31
C ASP A 249 12.77 2.62 6.92
N VAL A 250 13.48 2.22 5.87
CA VAL A 250 14.64 2.94 5.35
C VAL A 250 14.22 4.24 4.65
N LEU A 251 13.12 4.23 3.91
CA LEU A 251 12.59 5.46 3.32
C LEU A 251 12.14 6.43 4.42
N HIS A 252 11.33 5.94 5.36
CA HIS A 252 10.71 6.74 6.41
C HIS A 252 11.72 7.30 7.41
N LYS A 253 12.67 6.48 7.90
CA LYS A 253 13.70 6.92 8.88
C LYS A 253 14.51 8.12 8.38
N ASN A 254 14.61 8.29 7.07
CA ASN A 254 15.36 9.38 6.47
C ASN A 254 14.56 10.69 6.32
N GLN A 255 13.26 10.73 6.63
CA GLN A 255 12.38 11.93 6.76
C GLN A 255 12.82 13.15 5.95
N VAL A 256 13.07 12.97 4.65
CA VAL A 256 13.57 14.06 3.80
C VAL A 256 12.50 15.15 3.69
N ASP A 257 11.22 14.79 3.73
CA ASP A 257 10.10 15.73 3.72
C ASP A 257 10.10 16.65 4.94
N GLY A 258 10.39 16.10 6.13
CA GLY A 258 10.50 16.89 7.36
C GLY A 258 11.66 17.90 7.29
N LEU A 259 12.77 17.52 6.65
CA LEU A 259 13.88 18.44 6.40
C LEU A 259 13.53 19.49 5.33
N ASN A 260 12.86 19.08 4.25
CA ASN A 260 12.40 19.99 3.20
C ASN A 260 11.47 21.06 3.78
N ALA A 261 10.53 20.68 4.65
CA ALA A 261 9.60 21.60 5.30
C ALA A 261 10.34 22.63 6.18
N LYS A 262 11.28 22.17 7.02
CA LYS A 262 12.09 23.07 7.86
C LYS A 262 12.95 24.03 7.03
N ILE A 263 13.59 23.52 5.97
CA ILE A 263 14.40 24.35 5.07
C ILE A 263 13.53 25.40 4.37
N ALA A 264 12.31 25.04 3.97
CA ALA A 264 11.36 25.98 3.37
C ALA A 264 10.92 27.06 4.37
N GLU A 265 10.63 26.69 5.62
CA GLU A 265 10.30 27.62 6.70
C GLU A 265 11.45 28.60 6.99
N LEU A 266 12.68 28.11 7.13
CA LEU A 266 13.86 28.96 7.31
C LEU A 266 14.12 29.86 6.09
N THR A 267 13.84 29.38 4.88
CA THR A 267 13.98 30.20 3.66
C THR A 267 12.99 31.36 3.66
N LYS A 268 11.74 31.10 4.03
CA LYS A 268 10.73 32.15 4.16
C LYS A 268 11.09 33.15 5.26
N GLY A 269 11.50 32.67 6.44
CA GLY A 269 11.94 33.53 7.53
C GLY A 269 13.15 34.38 7.15
N LYS A 270 14.10 33.84 6.37
CA LYS A 270 15.22 34.59 5.81
C LYS A 270 14.73 35.74 4.92
N GLU A 271 13.83 35.46 3.98
CA GLU A 271 13.25 36.48 3.08
C GLU A 271 12.55 37.59 3.88
N GLU A 272 11.86 37.26 4.97
CA GLU A 272 11.21 38.22 5.87
C GLU A 272 12.24 39.13 6.58
N TYR A 273 13.36 38.58 7.07
CA TYR A 273 14.44 39.38 7.67
C TYR A 273 15.19 40.26 6.65
N GLU A 274 15.39 39.78 5.43
CA GLU A 274 16.00 40.56 4.34
C GLU A 274 15.11 41.75 3.98
N GLN A 275 13.79 41.54 3.82
CA GLN A 275 12.83 42.63 3.59
C GLN A 275 12.82 43.64 4.73
N PHE A 276 12.80 43.18 5.98
CA PHE A 276 12.85 44.06 7.14
C PHE A 276 14.14 44.88 7.21
N ALA A 277 15.29 44.29 6.83
CA ALA A 277 16.56 45.01 6.77
C ALA A 277 16.56 46.08 5.66
N GLU A 278 15.99 45.78 4.49
CA GLU A 278 15.82 46.74 3.39
C GLU A 278 14.95 47.95 3.81
N GLU A 279 13.85 47.71 4.54
CA GLU A 279 13.00 48.77 5.07
C GLU A 279 13.76 49.67 6.05
N LEU A 280 14.48 49.08 7.01
CA LEU A 280 15.29 49.81 7.98
C LEU A 280 16.41 50.62 7.31
N LEU A 281 17.05 50.10 6.27
CA LEU A 281 18.06 50.84 5.50
C LEU A 281 17.46 52.06 4.80
N SER A 282 16.27 51.92 4.21
CA SER A 282 15.56 53.07 3.60
C SER A 282 15.18 54.12 4.65
N ASP A 283 14.76 53.70 5.85
CA ASP A 283 14.43 54.64 6.93
C ASP A 283 15.69 55.32 7.50
N LEU A 284 16.81 54.58 7.61
CA LEU A 284 18.10 55.13 7.98
C LEU A 284 18.53 56.23 7.00
N GLU A 285 18.43 55.98 5.69
CA GLU A 285 18.76 56.98 4.66
C GLU A 285 17.93 58.26 4.81
N LYS A 286 16.62 58.15 5.07
CA LYS A 286 15.74 59.31 5.31
C LYS A 286 16.15 60.10 6.55
N VAL A 287 16.46 59.40 7.66
CA VAL A 287 16.91 60.06 8.90
C VAL A 287 18.26 60.75 8.68
N GLU A 288 19.18 60.11 7.96
CA GLU A 288 20.47 60.73 7.60
C GLU A 288 20.32 61.95 6.69
N GLU A 289 19.38 61.93 5.75
CA GLU A 289 19.07 63.09 4.90
C GLU A 289 18.47 64.26 5.71
N LYS A 290 17.57 63.97 6.66
CA LYS A 290 17.04 64.98 7.61
C LYS A 290 18.16 65.57 8.47
N LEU A 291 19.06 64.75 9.00
CA LEU A 291 20.23 65.22 9.77
C LEU A 291 21.17 66.10 8.93
N LYS A 292 21.34 65.80 7.63
CA LYS A 292 22.16 66.61 6.70
C LYS A 292 21.50 67.93 6.30
N SER A 293 20.17 67.96 6.18
CA SER A 293 19.39 69.13 5.74
C SER A 293 18.97 70.06 6.90
N GLY A 294 18.84 69.53 8.12
CA GLY A 294 18.49 70.25 9.36
C GLY A 294 19.65 70.99 10.02
N VAL A 295 20.48 71.70 9.25
CA VAL A 295 21.56 72.55 9.79
C VAL A 295 21.08 74.00 9.88
N GLY A 296 20.36 74.29 10.97
CA GLY A 296 20.12 75.63 11.49
C GLY A 296 20.07 75.56 13.03
N GLU A 297 20.86 76.38 13.72
CA GLU A 297 21.15 76.36 15.18
C GLU A 297 19.97 76.49 16.17
N ALA A 298 18.71 76.23 15.78
CA ALA A 298 17.55 76.62 16.57
C ALA A 298 16.74 75.50 17.27
N ASP A 299 17.02 74.21 17.08
CA ASP A 299 16.27 73.16 17.81
C ASP A 299 17.13 71.94 18.20
N TYR A 300 17.93 72.10 19.25
CA TYR A 300 18.80 71.05 19.83
C TYR A 300 18.03 69.77 20.20
N ASN A 301 16.73 69.89 20.50
CA ASN A 301 15.88 68.75 20.84
C ASN A 301 15.55 67.89 19.61
N ASP A 302 15.24 68.52 18.47
CA ASP A 302 14.92 67.83 17.20
C ASP A 302 16.13 67.05 16.66
N TYR A 303 17.33 67.63 16.77
CA TYR A 303 18.58 66.93 16.42
C TYR A 303 18.82 65.69 17.28
N ASN A 304 18.63 65.79 18.59
CA ASN A 304 18.82 64.65 19.50
C ASN A 304 17.77 63.55 19.28
N GLU A 305 16.53 63.91 18.95
CA GLU A 305 15.48 62.95 18.59
C GLU A 305 15.85 62.16 17.33
N LEU A 306 16.27 62.84 16.26
CA LEU A 306 16.72 62.19 15.02
C LEU A 306 17.97 61.33 15.22
N TYR A 307 18.91 61.76 16.06
CA TYR A 307 20.10 60.97 16.39
C TYR A 307 19.76 59.70 17.18
N ASN A 308 18.81 59.81 18.12
CA ASN A 308 18.28 58.65 18.85
C ASN A 308 17.56 57.69 17.91
N GLU A 309 16.73 58.19 17.00
CA GLU A 309 16.04 57.39 15.98
C GLU A 309 17.04 56.63 15.11
N LYS A 310 18.07 57.31 14.59
CA LYS A 310 19.17 56.68 13.86
C LYS A 310 19.81 55.54 14.65
N THR A 311 20.16 55.79 15.92
CA THR A 311 20.78 54.79 16.79
C THR A 311 19.87 53.56 16.97
N GLN A 312 18.56 53.76 17.13
CA GLN A 312 17.60 52.66 17.24
C GLN A 312 17.50 51.84 15.96
N ILE A 313 17.51 52.49 14.79
CA ILE A 313 17.50 51.82 13.48
C ILE A 313 18.78 50.99 13.31
N GLU A 314 19.95 51.54 13.64
CA GLU A 314 21.23 50.82 13.58
C GLU A 314 21.26 49.59 14.50
N LEU A 315 20.72 49.70 15.72
CA LEU A 315 20.61 48.56 16.64
C LEU A 315 19.70 47.46 16.08
N LYS A 316 18.56 47.83 15.49
CA LYS A 316 17.65 46.88 14.84
C LYS A 316 18.29 46.20 13.63
N LEU A 317 19.07 46.94 12.83
CA LEU A 317 19.84 46.39 11.71
C LEU A 317 20.87 45.36 12.20
N GLN A 318 21.63 45.69 13.25
CA GLN A 318 22.58 44.75 13.86
C GLN A 318 21.90 43.48 14.39
N GLU A 319 20.72 43.62 14.99
CA GLU A 319 19.93 42.47 15.45
C GLU A 319 19.44 41.61 14.28
N SER A 320 18.94 42.23 13.20
CA SER A 320 18.49 41.55 11.98
C SER A 320 19.65 40.77 11.33
N ASP A 321 20.81 41.40 11.17
CA ASP A 321 22.03 40.77 10.63
C ASP A 321 22.45 39.54 11.45
N ARG A 322 22.35 39.62 12.78
CA ARG A 322 22.66 38.49 13.66
C ARG A 322 21.67 37.34 13.44
N LYS A 323 20.38 37.62 13.32
CA LYS A 323 19.34 36.61 13.06
C LYS A 323 19.49 35.99 11.67
N LEU A 324 19.78 36.80 10.65
CA LEU A 324 20.08 36.32 9.29
C LEU A 324 21.24 35.32 9.29
N LYS A 325 22.36 35.67 9.94
CA LYS A 325 23.52 34.76 10.06
C LYS A 325 23.15 33.45 10.76
N GLN A 326 22.32 33.50 11.80
CA GLN A 326 21.88 32.31 12.51
C GLN A 326 20.99 31.41 11.62
N VAL A 327 20.02 32.01 10.93
CA VAL A 327 19.13 31.30 9.99
C VAL A 327 19.92 30.66 8.84
N GLU A 328 20.91 31.36 8.29
CA GLU A 328 21.78 30.84 7.24
C GLU A 328 22.63 29.65 7.71
N GLN A 329 23.20 29.73 8.92
CA GLN A 329 23.96 28.63 9.51
C GLN A 329 23.08 27.40 9.74
N GLU A 330 21.92 27.57 10.35
CA GLU A 330 20.98 26.48 10.61
C GLU A 330 20.50 25.83 9.30
N LYS A 331 20.15 26.65 8.30
CA LYS A 331 19.76 26.17 6.98
C LYS A 331 20.89 25.37 6.32
N ALA A 332 22.13 25.85 6.35
CA ALA A 332 23.27 25.15 5.77
C ALA A 332 23.51 23.79 6.45
N GLU A 333 23.33 23.70 7.77
CA GLU A 333 23.42 22.43 8.51
C GLU A 333 22.33 21.44 8.11
N LEU A 334 21.07 21.91 8.00
CA LEU A 334 19.95 21.07 7.55
C LEU A 334 20.11 20.63 6.10
N GLU A 335 20.60 21.49 5.21
CA GLU A 335 20.90 21.14 3.82
C GLU A 335 21.96 20.04 3.74
N LYS A 336 23.01 20.11 4.55
CA LYS A 336 24.04 19.07 4.63
C LYS A 336 23.52 17.75 5.19
N ASP A 337 22.62 17.78 6.18
CA ASP A 337 21.95 16.57 6.66
C ASP A 337 21.04 15.97 5.58
N ARG A 338 20.25 16.82 4.92
CA ARG A 338 19.37 16.42 3.81
C ARG A 338 20.15 15.74 2.69
N GLU A 339 21.29 16.28 2.27
CA GLU A 339 22.11 15.66 1.24
C GLU A 339 22.64 14.28 1.64
N ARG A 340 23.07 14.10 2.90
CA ARG A 340 23.46 12.79 3.42
C ARG A 340 22.32 11.79 3.37
N ARG A 341 21.13 12.19 3.82
CA ARG A 341 19.94 11.31 3.82
C ARG A 341 19.46 10.96 2.41
N ILE A 342 19.49 11.93 1.49
CA ILE A 342 19.21 11.69 0.06
C ILE A 342 20.21 10.69 -0.52
N ALA A 343 21.50 10.79 -0.20
CA ALA A 343 22.50 9.85 -0.69
C ALA A 343 22.21 8.40 -0.22
N THR A 344 21.84 8.21 1.04
CA THR A 344 21.45 6.90 1.59
C THR A 344 20.16 6.38 0.96
N ARG A 345 19.11 7.20 0.84
CA ARG A 345 17.84 6.81 0.18
C ARG A 345 18.09 6.41 -1.27
N ARG A 346 18.88 7.21 -2.00
CA ARG A 346 19.24 6.98 -3.41
C ARG A 346 19.83 5.60 -3.63
N GLU A 347 20.84 5.23 -2.84
CA GLU A 347 21.49 3.92 -2.95
C GLU A 347 20.51 2.76 -2.75
N LYS A 348 19.54 2.93 -1.84
CA LYS A 348 18.55 1.91 -1.50
C LYS A 348 17.47 1.77 -2.56
N ILE A 349 16.98 2.89 -3.11
CA ILE A 349 16.07 2.91 -4.25
C ILE A 349 16.74 2.28 -5.47
N GLU A 350 17.98 2.70 -5.78
CA GLU A 350 18.74 2.19 -6.93
C GLU A 350 18.97 0.68 -6.84
N LYS A 351 19.40 0.16 -5.68
CA LYS A 351 19.57 -1.29 -5.48
C LYS A 351 18.26 -2.06 -5.60
N ARG A 352 17.17 -1.53 -5.05
CA ARG A 352 15.85 -2.17 -5.13
C ARG A 352 15.37 -2.22 -6.58
N PHE A 353 15.46 -1.12 -7.31
CA PHE A 353 14.98 -1.05 -8.70
C PHE A 353 15.82 -1.93 -9.63
N ALA A 354 17.14 -1.94 -9.47
CA ALA A 354 18.01 -2.82 -10.24
C ALA A 354 17.74 -4.31 -9.99
N TYR A 355 17.35 -4.68 -8.77
CA TYR A 355 17.02 -6.06 -8.41
C TYR A 355 15.63 -6.49 -8.90
N LEU A 356 14.62 -5.65 -8.71
CA LEU A 356 13.22 -6.01 -8.97
C LEU A 356 12.78 -5.74 -10.42
N TYR A 357 13.38 -4.77 -11.11
CA TYR A 357 12.94 -4.32 -12.43
C TYR A 357 14.09 -4.38 -13.46
N PRO A 358 14.72 -5.54 -13.70
CA PRO A 358 15.91 -5.64 -14.54
C PRO A 358 15.70 -5.24 -16.01
N SER A 359 14.45 -5.19 -16.51
CA SER A 359 14.14 -4.72 -17.87
C SER A 359 13.93 -3.21 -17.98
N VAL A 360 13.83 -2.49 -16.86
CA VAL A 360 13.63 -1.03 -16.83
C VAL A 360 14.93 -0.36 -16.39
N LYS A 361 15.50 0.46 -17.27
CA LYS A 361 16.76 1.17 -17.00
C LYS A 361 16.48 2.59 -16.54
N VAL A 362 17.41 3.16 -15.80
CA VAL A 362 17.40 4.59 -15.46
C VAL A 362 18.59 5.25 -16.17
N SER A 363 18.30 6.25 -16.99
CA SER A 363 19.27 6.88 -17.90
C SER A 363 20.49 7.49 -17.18
N HIS A 364 20.32 8.03 -15.97
CA HIS A 364 21.38 8.70 -15.24
C HIS A 364 21.12 8.83 -13.74
N HIS A 365 22.19 8.94 -12.94
CA HIS A 365 22.16 8.95 -11.47
C HIS A 365 21.29 10.06 -10.86
N ARG A 366 21.08 11.16 -11.59
CA ARG A 366 20.29 12.32 -11.14
C ARG A 366 18.81 11.96 -10.96
N VAL A 367 18.27 11.03 -11.74
CA VAL A 367 16.89 10.56 -11.57
C VAL A 367 16.72 9.95 -10.19
N TYR A 368 17.60 9.02 -9.79
CA TYR A 368 17.57 8.44 -8.45
C TYR A 368 17.79 9.48 -7.35
N LYS A 369 18.66 10.47 -7.56
CA LYS A 369 18.84 11.58 -6.60
C LYS A 369 17.54 12.38 -6.44
N THR A 370 16.82 12.60 -7.54
CA THR A 370 15.54 13.32 -7.53
C THR A 370 14.47 12.52 -6.81
N MET A 371 14.28 11.23 -7.15
CA MET A 371 13.37 10.33 -6.43
C MET A 371 13.69 10.28 -4.93
N ALA A 372 14.97 10.16 -4.57
CA ALA A 372 15.42 10.12 -3.18
C ALA A 372 15.21 11.44 -2.41
N GLY A 373 14.90 12.54 -3.11
CA GLY A 373 14.54 13.84 -2.54
C GLY A 373 13.03 14.05 -2.40
N MET A 374 12.21 13.18 -3.01
CA MET A 374 10.74 13.24 -3.00
C MET A 374 10.16 12.55 -1.76
N SER A 375 8.85 12.68 -1.57
CA SER A 375 8.14 12.01 -0.48
C SER A 375 8.13 10.49 -0.65
N ASP A 376 7.90 9.77 0.43
CA ASP A 376 7.82 8.30 0.38
C ASP A 376 6.68 7.85 -0.55
N ASP A 377 5.54 8.54 -0.50
CA ASP A 377 4.39 8.28 -1.37
C ASP A 377 4.73 8.49 -2.85
N ASP A 378 5.47 9.55 -3.19
CA ASP A 378 5.87 9.83 -4.57
C ASP A 378 6.78 8.72 -5.09
N VAL A 379 7.76 8.28 -4.28
CA VAL A 379 8.67 7.18 -4.63
C VAL A 379 7.89 5.89 -4.86
N ILE A 380 6.91 5.58 -4.01
CA ILE A 380 6.05 4.39 -4.17
C ILE A 380 5.17 4.49 -5.42
N ALA A 381 4.62 5.67 -5.71
CA ALA A 381 3.80 5.90 -6.90
C ALA A 381 4.63 5.77 -8.20
N ILE A 382 5.87 6.24 -8.18
CA ILE A 382 6.83 6.05 -9.28
C ILE A 382 7.17 4.58 -9.44
N GLU A 383 7.48 3.89 -8.33
CA GLU A 383 7.82 2.47 -8.34
C GLU A 383 6.68 1.63 -8.92
N LYS A 384 5.41 1.96 -8.61
CA LYS A 384 4.25 1.31 -9.22
C LYS A 384 4.27 1.38 -10.74
N GLN A 385 4.54 2.56 -11.30
CA GLN A 385 4.62 2.72 -12.76
C GLN A 385 5.82 1.99 -13.36
N ILE A 386 6.95 1.92 -12.65
CA ILE A 386 8.13 1.14 -13.09
C ILE A 386 7.81 -0.37 -13.09
N SER A 387 7.10 -0.86 -12.08
CA SER A 387 6.62 -2.23 -11.98
C SER A 387 5.68 -2.57 -13.14
N GLU A 388 4.74 -1.68 -13.48
CA GLU A 388 3.88 -1.82 -14.66
C GLU A 388 4.71 -1.88 -15.95
N LEU A 389 5.68 -0.97 -16.14
CA LEU A 389 6.59 -1.03 -17.30
C LEU A 389 7.40 -2.33 -17.39
N HIS A 390 7.73 -2.94 -16.24
CA HIS A 390 8.47 -4.19 -16.18
C HIS A 390 7.60 -5.40 -16.52
N HIS A 391 6.36 -5.44 -16.02
CA HIS A 391 5.48 -6.61 -16.08
C HIS A 391 4.45 -6.56 -17.21
N ASP A 392 3.80 -5.42 -17.38
CA ASP A 392 2.72 -5.19 -18.34
C ASP A 392 2.59 -3.69 -18.62
N ALA A 393 3.36 -3.22 -19.60
CA ALA A 393 3.49 -1.81 -19.88
C ALA A 393 2.18 -1.17 -20.37
N GLU A 394 1.19 -1.93 -20.83
CA GLU A 394 -0.11 -1.39 -21.25
C GLU A 394 -0.91 -0.84 -20.07
N LYS A 395 -0.65 -1.34 -18.86
CA LYS A 395 -1.30 -0.86 -17.62
C LYS A 395 -0.71 0.43 -17.07
N ALA A 396 0.46 0.84 -17.56
CA ALA A 396 1.06 2.10 -17.17
C ALA A 396 0.15 3.27 -17.58
N ASN A 397 0.11 4.31 -16.76
CA ASN A 397 -0.73 5.49 -16.97
C ASN A 397 -0.13 6.43 -18.04
N TRP A 398 -0.08 5.93 -19.27
CA TRP A 398 0.50 6.61 -20.41
C TRP A 398 -0.23 7.91 -20.72
N ARG A 399 0.57 8.92 -21.07
CA ARG A 399 0.12 10.22 -21.53
C ARG A 399 0.74 10.51 -22.90
N ASN A 400 0.78 11.80 -23.24
CA ASN A 400 1.26 12.29 -24.53
C ASN A 400 2.76 12.05 -24.71
N GLN A 401 3.16 11.88 -25.97
CA GLN A 401 4.55 11.94 -26.37
C GLN A 401 5.03 13.40 -26.38
N ILE A 402 6.25 13.64 -25.92
CA ILE A 402 6.86 14.95 -25.99
C ILE A 402 7.20 15.26 -27.45
N GLN A 403 6.66 16.36 -27.97
CA GLN A 403 6.88 16.77 -29.34
C GLN A 403 8.38 16.96 -29.64
N GLY A 404 8.87 16.28 -30.69
CA GLY A 404 10.27 16.34 -31.11
C GLY A 404 11.20 15.35 -30.41
N THR A 405 10.69 14.45 -29.57
CA THR A 405 11.47 13.38 -28.92
C THR A 405 10.75 12.03 -29.04
N LYS A 406 11.44 10.93 -28.71
CA LYS A 406 10.83 9.59 -28.54
C LYS A 406 10.30 9.35 -27.13
N VAL A 407 10.26 10.39 -26.28
CA VAL A 407 9.93 10.28 -24.86
C VAL A 407 8.42 10.44 -24.67
N ARG A 408 7.82 9.53 -23.90
CA ARG A 408 6.42 9.59 -23.47
C ARG A 408 6.33 9.94 -22.00
N GLU A 409 5.29 10.69 -21.65
CA GLU A 409 4.95 10.99 -20.26
C GLU A 409 4.08 9.86 -19.67
N ILE A 410 4.29 9.56 -18.40
CA ILE A 410 3.46 8.68 -17.57
C ILE A 410 3.07 9.47 -16.31
N GLY A 411 1.79 9.39 -15.93
CA GLY A 411 1.29 10.02 -14.70
C GLY A 411 1.38 9.06 -13.50
N CYS A 412 2.16 9.41 -12.48
CA CYS A 412 2.29 8.55 -11.29
C CYS A 412 1.18 8.83 -10.25
N ARG A 413 0.87 10.10 -10.03
CA ARG A 413 -0.13 10.64 -9.10
C ARG A 413 -0.30 12.14 -9.39
N ASP A 414 -1.45 12.75 -9.13
CA ASP A 414 -1.69 14.20 -9.15
C ASP A 414 -0.87 14.97 -10.23
N ASP A 415 0.21 15.63 -9.79
CA ASP A 415 1.14 16.42 -10.60
C ASP A 415 2.46 15.69 -10.93
N LEU A 416 2.73 14.52 -10.36
CA LEU A 416 3.95 13.73 -10.55
C LEU A 416 3.98 13.06 -11.92
N ARG A 417 5.12 13.21 -12.61
CA ARG A 417 5.38 12.74 -13.98
C ARG A 417 6.66 11.93 -14.06
N LEU A 418 6.57 10.84 -14.80
CA LEU A 418 7.69 9.99 -15.18
C LEU A 418 7.85 10.08 -16.71
N TYR A 419 9.06 10.35 -17.16
CA TYR A 419 9.37 10.50 -18.58
C TYR A 419 10.16 9.29 -19.05
N VAL A 420 9.63 8.60 -20.06
CA VAL A 420 10.11 7.26 -20.45
C VAL A 420 10.34 7.20 -21.95
N SER A 421 11.50 6.66 -22.35
CA SER A 421 11.79 6.28 -23.72
C SER A 421 11.81 4.76 -23.87
N PHE A 422 11.79 4.27 -25.11
CA PHE A 422 11.96 2.86 -25.42
C PHE A 422 13.27 2.66 -26.19
N ALA A 423 14.13 1.79 -25.67
CA ALA A 423 15.38 1.38 -26.29
C ALA A 423 15.35 -0.12 -26.61
N ASP A 424 16.33 -0.62 -27.37
CA ASP A 424 16.37 -2.01 -27.87
C ASP A 424 16.25 -3.08 -26.77
N SER A 425 16.60 -2.74 -25.53
CA SER A 425 16.59 -3.66 -24.37
C SER A 425 15.45 -3.43 -23.37
N GLY A 426 14.51 -2.51 -23.64
CA GLY A 426 13.40 -2.18 -22.73
C GLY A 426 13.21 -0.68 -22.49
N TYR A 427 12.36 -0.35 -21.52
CA TYR A 427 12.05 1.03 -21.16
C TYR A 427 13.20 1.70 -20.41
N VAL A 428 13.39 2.99 -20.68
CA VAL A 428 14.40 3.82 -20.01
C VAL A 428 13.71 5.00 -19.35
N ILE A 429 13.87 5.14 -18.04
CA ILE A 429 13.44 6.32 -17.29
C ILE A 429 14.43 7.46 -17.58
N GLU A 430 13.95 8.46 -18.30
CA GLU A 430 14.73 9.60 -18.76
C GLU A 430 14.74 10.74 -17.74
N GLU A 431 13.63 10.96 -17.04
CA GLU A 431 13.51 11.98 -16.01
C GLU A 431 12.29 11.70 -15.12
N VAL A 432 12.29 12.30 -13.93
CA VAL A 432 11.12 12.35 -13.05
C VAL A 432 10.95 13.78 -12.54
N GLY A 433 9.72 14.24 -12.41
CA GLY A 433 9.43 15.60 -11.99
C GLY A 433 7.96 15.81 -11.67
N THR A 434 7.61 17.02 -11.27
CA THR A 434 6.22 17.41 -11.02
C THR A 434 5.74 18.36 -12.11
N LYS A 435 4.44 18.71 -12.10
CA LYS A 435 3.88 19.65 -13.05
C LYS A 435 4.55 21.02 -12.97
N SER A 436 5.05 21.43 -11.81
CA SER A 436 5.78 22.70 -11.65
C SER A 436 7.17 22.68 -12.28
N THR A 437 7.79 21.51 -12.48
CA THR A 437 9.09 21.37 -13.13
C THR A 437 8.99 21.00 -14.60
N GLN A 438 7.80 20.66 -15.10
CA GLN A 438 7.55 20.10 -16.43
C GLN A 438 8.25 20.87 -17.58
N ASP A 439 8.14 22.19 -17.62
CA ASP A 439 8.79 22.99 -18.68
C ASP A 439 10.32 22.85 -18.67
N LYS A 440 10.92 22.83 -17.47
CA LYS A 440 12.36 22.65 -17.32
C LYS A 440 12.78 21.23 -17.66
N ASP A 441 11.93 20.24 -17.36
CA ASP A 441 12.19 18.83 -17.63
C ASP A 441 12.13 18.56 -19.13
N ILE A 442 11.09 19.05 -19.82
CA ILE A 442 10.91 18.93 -21.26
C ILE A 442 12.08 19.58 -22.02
N ARG A 443 12.57 20.75 -21.58
CA ARG A 443 13.76 21.38 -22.20
C ARG A 443 14.98 20.46 -22.12
N ARG A 444 15.30 19.93 -20.93
CA ARG A 444 16.41 18.98 -20.75
C ARG A 444 16.24 17.71 -21.58
N LEU A 445 15.01 17.22 -21.72
CA LEU A 445 14.70 16.04 -22.52
C LEU A 445 14.89 16.30 -24.02
N LYS A 446 14.50 17.48 -24.53
CA LYS A 446 14.77 17.85 -25.92
C LYS A 446 16.27 17.92 -26.19
N ASP A 447 17.06 18.51 -25.29
CA ASP A 447 18.50 18.60 -25.48
C ASP A 447 19.20 17.22 -25.55
N ARG A 448 18.66 16.20 -24.85
CA ARG A 448 19.28 14.86 -24.74
C ARG A 448 18.66 13.79 -25.65
N CYS A 449 17.38 13.91 -25.97
CA CYS A 449 16.56 12.86 -26.58
C CYS A 449 15.88 13.32 -27.87
N SER A 450 16.38 14.40 -28.50
CA SER A 450 15.92 14.84 -29.83
C SER A 450 16.09 13.72 -30.86
N VAL A 451 15.12 13.63 -31.78
CA VAL A 451 15.09 12.66 -32.89
C VAL A 451 15.92 13.15 -34.06
#